data_AF-A0A554IV49-F1
#
_entry.id   AF-A0A554IV49-F1
#
_cell.length_a   1.000
_cell.length_b   1.000
_cell.length_c   1.000
_cell.angle_alpha   90.00
_cell.angle_beta   90.00
_cell.angle_gamma   90.00
#
_symmetry.space_group_name_H-M   'P 1'
#
loop_
_entity.id
_entity.type
_entity.pdbx_description
1 polymer ?
#
loop_
_entity_poly.entity_id
_entity_poly.type
_entity_poly.pdbx_seq_one_letter_code
_entity_poly.pdbx_strand_id
1 'polypeptide(L)'
;MFSLNRVSLIGYQTQPVELRQTPGGTAVTDLNLVVPASFTSGTGEQLTGKGFFTVTVWGGMAEVASQYLRAGGQIFVSGRLQTDSWEDEKSGEKKSKTKIVAQEMILLDSKDGQHSAPAGAELGKCLNRAEIIGNVTKDPEMRTTTSGQNVLTIGVASNEKWKDRQSGEMKERTEFHNVVLWGSLAQDVAKQVKKGSKVFVSGRIQTRSWETQTGSKRTTTEVVADQVSLLGVANTIAQETVSSRGAAPAREREESTPVTADVGAGIPEVQYQSEVKVEDLPF
;
A
#
# COMPACT_ATOMS: atom_id res chain seq x y z
N MET A 1 -13.55 -3.76 12.87
CA MET A 1 -13.58 -2.62 11.93
C MET A 1 -12.66 -2.97 10.77
N PHE A 2 -13.13 -2.90 9.53
CA PHE A 2 -12.29 -3.18 8.36
C PHE A 2 -11.28 -2.04 8.18
N SER A 3 -10.00 -2.40 8.15
CA SER A 3 -8.89 -1.49 7.89
C SER A 3 -7.99 -2.13 6.83
N LEU A 4 -7.17 -1.32 6.18
CA LEU A 4 -6.17 -1.76 5.22
C LEU A 4 -4.86 -1.07 5.60
N ASN A 5 -3.77 -1.83 5.60
CA ASN A 5 -2.43 -1.33 5.77
C ASN A 5 -1.54 -2.19 4.88
N ARG A 6 -1.36 -1.74 3.64
CA ARG A 6 -0.58 -2.44 2.63
C ARG A 6 0.48 -1.52 2.07
N VAL A 7 1.69 -2.04 1.94
CA VAL A 7 2.79 -1.43 1.21
C VAL A 7 3.31 -2.43 0.21
N SER A 8 3.47 -2.01 -1.04
CA SER A 8 4.08 -2.78 -2.12
C SER A 8 5.32 -2.06 -2.62
N LEU A 9 6.45 -2.76 -2.59
CA LEU A 9 7.75 -2.26 -3.02
C LEU A 9 8.36 -3.18 -4.08
N ILE A 10 9.00 -2.59 -5.07
CA ILE A 10 10.05 -3.24 -5.85
C ILE A 10 11.34 -2.50 -5.54
N GLY A 11 12.35 -3.21 -5.06
CA GLY A 11 13.62 -2.62 -4.68
C GLY A 11 14.77 -3.59 -4.82
N TYR A 12 15.96 -3.11 -4.46
CA TYR A 12 17.20 -3.86 -4.54
C TYR A 12 17.79 -4.02 -3.15
N GLN A 13 18.16 -5.25 -2.79
CA GLN A 13 18.79 -5.52 -1.51
C GLN A 13 20.20 -4.91 -1.47
N THR A 14 20.50 -4.06 -0.49
CA THR A 14 21.77 -3.32 -0.47
C THR A 14 22.91 -4.04 0.25
N GLN A 15 22.60 -5.06 1.04
CA GLN A 15 23.54 -5.76 1.92
C GLN A 15 23.34 -7.28 1.86
N PRO A 16 24.34 -8.10 2.25
CA PRO A 16 24.11 -9.52 2.47
C PRO A 16 22.95 -9.78 3.43
N VAL A 17 22.18 -10.84 3.20
CA VAL A 17 21.04 -11.19 4.07
C VAL A 17 21.56 -11.93 5.29
N GLU A 18 21.25 -11.40 6.47
CA GLU A 18 21.61 -12.01 7.75
C GLU A 18 20.39 -12.70 8.38
N LEU A 19 20.41 -14.04 8.39
CA LEU A 19 19.36 -14.82 9.03
C LEU A 19 19.59 -14.88 10.55
N ARG A 20 18.54 -14.60 11.30
CA ARG A 20 18.51 -14.74 12.76
C ARG A 20 17.38 -15.69 13.15
N GLN A 21 17.49 -16.30 14.31
CA GLN A 21 16.40 -17.05 14.91
C GLN A 21 15.94 -16.34 16.18
N THR A 22 14.63 -16.28 16.35
CA THR A 22 14.03 -15.85 17.62
C THR A 22 14.22 -16.93 18.70
N PRO A 23 14.06 -16.59 19.99
CA PRO A 23 14.07 -17.60 21.06
C PRO A 23 13.05 -18.74 20.85
N GLY A 24 11.96 -18.47 20.13
CA GLY A 24 10.96 -19.47 19.72
C GLY A 24 11.31 -20.25 18.45
N GLY A 25 12.55 -20.21 17.97
CA GLY A 25 13.03 -20.94 16.78
C GLY A 25 12.55 -20.41 15.43
N THR A 26 11.71 -19.36 15.41
CA THR A 26 11.24 -18.78 14.15
C THR A 26 12.35 -17.97 13.50
N ALA A 27 12.65 -18.26 12.24
CA ALA A 27 13.59 -17.52 11.41
C ALA A 27 13.09 -16.09 11.13
N VAL A 28 14.01 -15.13 11.13
CA VAL A 28 13.72 -13.71 10.86
C VAL A 28 14.94 -13.04 10.23
N THR A 29 14.71 -12.16 9.26
CA THR A 29 15.75 -11.31 8.68
C THR A 29 15.20 -9.92 8.37
N ASP A 30 16.07 -8.92 8.41
CA ASP A 30 15.75 -7.55 7.99
C ASP A 30 16.44 -7.28 6.66
N LEU A 31 15.64 -7.14 5.60
CA LEU A 31 16.11 -6.73 4.28
C LEU A 31 16.23 -5.20 4.24
N ASN A 32 17.32 -4.71 3.65
CA ASN A 32 17.57 -3.28 3.49
C ASN A 32 17.44 -2.98 2.00
N LEU A 33 16.27 -2.47 1.60
CA LEU A 33 15.96 -2.24 0.21
C LEU A 33 16.23 -0.79 -0.16
N VAL A 34 16.96 -0.59 -1.26
CA VAL A 34 16.94 0.68 -1.99
C VAL A 34 15.84 0.62 -3.05
N VAL A 35 14.96 1.62 -3.04
CA VAL A 35 13.87 1.76 -4.00
C VAL A 35 14.10 3.07 -4.77
N PRO A 36 14.48 2.98 -6.05
CA PRO A 36 14.55 4.14 -6.93
C PRO A 36 13.21 4.88 -6.96
N ALA A 37 13.27 6.21 -6.93
CA ALA A 37 12.11 7.07 -7.00
C ALA A 37 12.33 8.15 -8.06
N SER A 38 11.30 8.45 -8.83
CA SER A 38 11.27 9.65 -9.68
C SER A 38 10.20 10.58 -9.15
N PHE A 39 10.52 11.85 -8.92
CA PHE A 39 9.55 12.84 -8.48
C PHE A 39 9.68 14.10 -9.33
N THR A 40 8.53 14.69 -9.65
CA THR A 40 8.49 15.97 -10.35
C THR A 40 8.60 17.08 -9.33
N SER A 41 9.59 17.96 -9.49
CA SER A 41 9.75 19.16 -8.66
C SER A 41 8.65 20.19 -8.97
N GLY A 42 8.53 21.21 -8.11
CA GLY A 42 7.60 22.31 -8.33
C GLY A 42 7.86 23.12 -9.63
N THR A 43 9.06 23.01 -10.21
CA THR A 43 9.43 23.65 -11.48
C THR A 43 9.17 22.76 -12.70
N GLY A 44 8.62 21.54 -12.50
CA GLY A 44 8.36 20.57 -13.57
C GLY A 44 9.56 19.70 -13.93
N GLU A 45 10.72 19.92 -13.32
CA GLU A 45 11.90 19.07 -13.52
C GLU A 45 11.71 17.69 -12.88
N GLN A 46 12.03 16.62 -13.61
CA GLN A 46 12.00 15.27 -13.07
C GLN A 46 13.30 14.97 -12.32
N LEU A 47 13.19 14.80 -11.02
CA LEU A 47 14.29 14.50 -10.14
C LEU A 47 14.32 13.01 -9.84
N THR A 48 15.49 12.41 -9.93
CA THR A 48 15.72 11.02 -9.48
C THR A 48 16.19 11.02 -8.03
N GLY A 49 15.58 10.16 -7.22
CA GLY A 49 15.90 9.95 -5.83
C GLY A 49 15.97 8.46 -5.49
N LYS A 50 16.30 8.19 -4.22
CA LYS A 50 16.37 6.84 -3.65
C LYS A 50 15.67 6.84 -2.30
N GLY A 51 14.75 5.91 -2.09
CA GLY A 51 14.21 5.56 -0.77
C GLY A 51 14.95 4.37 -0.20
N PHE A 52 15.20 4.36 1.11
CA PHE A 52 15.77 3.22 1.81
C PHE A 52 14.74 2.70 2.81
N PHE A 53 14.39 1.42 2.73
CA PHE A 53 13.36 0.82 3.55
C PHE A 53 13.85 -0.47 4.17
N THR A 54 13.64 -0.63 5.48
CA THR A 54 13.84 -1.89 6.18
C THR A 54 12.56 -2.72 6.09
N VAL A 55 12.69 -3.93 5.53
CA VAL A 55 11.63 -4.92 5.42
C VAL A 55 11.97 -6.12 6.30
N THR A 56 11.19 -6.38 7.34
CA THR A 56 11.31 -7.59 8.15
C THR A 56 10.55 -8.73 7.50
N VAL A 57 11.24 -9.84 7.27
CA VAL A 57 10.71 -11.08 6.69
C VAL A 57 10.81 -12.19 7.73
N TRP A 58 9.81 -13.07 7.81
CA TRP A 58 9.66 -14.09 8.85
C TRP A 58 9.49 -15.50 8.29
N GLY A 59 9.86 -16.51 9.10
CA GLY A 59 9.66 -17.93 8.81
C GLY A 59 10.34 -18.37 7.52
N GLY A 60 9.65 -19.22 6.75
CA GLY A 60 10.18 -19.73 5.48
C GLY A 60 10.55 -18.64 4.47
N MET A 61 9.87 -17.48 4.47
CA MET A 61 10.28 -16.36 3.61
C MET A 61 11.67 -15.83 4.01
N ALA A 62 12.00 -15.82 5.29
CA ALA A 62 13.33 -15.39 5.76
C ALA A 62 14.42 -16.39 5.36
N GLU A 63 14.12 -17.69 5.43
CA GLU A 63 15.02 -18.75 4.99
C GLU A 63 15.28 -18.68 3.49
N VAL A 64 14.22 -18.51 2.68
CA VAL A 64 14.33 -18.31 1.23
C VAL A 64 15.14 -17.05 0.91
N ALA A 65 14.86 -15.93 1.58
CA ALA A 65 15.65 -14.70 1.39
C ALA A 65 17.12 -14.94 1.72
N SER A 66 17.43 -15.58 2.85
CA SER A 66 18.82 -15.87 3.23
C SER A 66 19.52 -16.79 2.24
N GLN A 67 18.82 -17.78 1.68
CA GLN A 67 19.42 -18.76 0.79
C GLN A 67 19.65 -18.19 -0.61
N TYR A 68 18.72 -17.39 -1.13
CA TYR A 68 18.69 -17.02 -2.55
C TYR A 68 18.89 -15.54 -2.84
N LEU A 69 18.52 -14.63 -1.93
CA LEU A 69 18.73 -13.20 -2.15
C LEU A 69 20.18 -12.82 -1.85
N ARG A 70 20.74 -11.93 -2.67
CA ARG A 70 22.11 -11.40 -2.55
C ARG A 70 22.08 -9.88 -2.58
N ALA A 71 23.18 -9.25 -2.15
CA ALA A 71 23.36 -7.81 -2.36
C ALA A 71 23.29 -7.50 -3.87
N GLY A 72 22.61 -6.42 -4.22
CA GLY A 72 22.23 -6.06 -5.58
C GLY A 72 20.91 -6.69 -6.02
N GLY A 73 20.43 -7.76 -5.41
CA GLY A 73 19.32 -8.55 -5.94
C GLY A 73 17.97 -7.83 -5.92
N GLN A 74 17.18 -7.97 -7.00
CA GLN A 74 15.88 -7.33 -7.15
C GLN A 74 14.77 -8.18 -6.54
N ILE A 75 13.89 -7.51 -5.79
CA ILE A 75 12.83 -8.16 -5.05
C ILE A 75 11.55 -7.33 -5.08
N PHE A 76 10.41 -8.00 -5.24
CA PHE A 76 9.11 -7.48 -4.91
C PHE A 76 8.74 -7.91 -3.49
N VAL A 77 8.23 -6.97 -2.69
CA VAL A 77 7.68 -7.23 -1.37
C VAL A 77 6.33 -6.55 -1.26
N SER A 78 5.34 -7.28 -0.75
CA SER A 78 4.09 -6.70 -0.23
C SER A 78 3.95 -7.02 1.25
N GLY A 79 3.56 -6.04 2.05
CA GLY A 79 3.48 -6.17 3.50
C GLY A 79 2.71 -5.04 4.15
N ARG A 80 2.91 -4.86 5.45
CA ARG A 80 2.27 -3.80 6.24
C ARG A 80 3.29 -2.91 6.93
N LEU A 81 2.95 -1.63 7.14
CA LEU A 81 3.73 -0.78 8.04
C LEU A 81 3.48 -1.19 9.49
N GLN A 82 4.54 -1.29 10.26
CA GLN A 82 4.48 -1.56 11.69
C GLN A 82 5.47 -0.63 12.40
N THR A 83 5.02 0.04 13.45
CA THR A 83 5.90 0.88 14.28
C THR A 83 6.22 0.18 15.58
N ASP A 84 7.49 -0.17 15.77
CA ASP A 84 7.99 -0.66 17.04
C ASP A 84 8.45 0.53 17.89
N SER A 85 8.18 0.48 19.20
CA SER A 85 8.62 1.49 20.16
C SER A 85 9.34 0.83 21.33
N TRP A 86 10.46 1.41 21.76
CA TRP A 86 11.26 0.92 22.87
C TRP A 86 11.91 2.10 23.61
N GLU A 87 12.41 1.84 24.82
CA GLU A 87 13.20 2.80 25.58
C GLU A 87 14.67 2.53 25.33
N ASP A 88 15.44 3.57 25.00
CA ASP A 88 16.87 3.43 24.85
C ASP A 88 17.53 3.21 26.21
N GLU A 89 18.21 2.07 26.38
CA GLU A 89 18.84 1.70 27.67
C GLU A 89 19.91 2.70 28.13
N LYS A 90 20.55 3.45 27.21
CA LYS A 90 21.61 4.39 27.55
C LYS A 90 21.07 5.77 27.88
N SER A 91 20.01 6.23 27.20
CA SER A 91 19.47 7.58 27.37
C SER A 91 18.13 7.67 28.10
N GLY A 92 17.44 6.54 28.33
CA GLY A 92 16.05 6.50 28.82
C GLY A 92 15.04 7.09 27.84
N GLU A 93 15.48 7.43 26.62
CA GLU A 93 14.65 8.14 25.65
C GLU A 93 13.77 7.14 24.89
N LYS A 94 12.47 7.44 24.78
CA LYS A 94 11.57 6.66 23.93
C LYS A 94 11.97 6.81 22.46
N LYS A 95 12.27 5.68 21.83
CA LYS A 95 12.57 5.54 20.41
C LYS A 95 11.46 4.76 19.71
N SER A 96 11.28 5.07 18.44
CA SER A 96 10.37 4.34 17.57
C SER A 96 11.02 4.15 16.20
N LYS A 97 10.68 3.04 15.55
CA LYS A 97 11.09 2.74 14.18
C LYS A 97 9.92 2.09 13.46
N THR A 98 9.51 2.74 12.39
CA THR A 98 8.57 2.16 11.44
C THR A 98 9.32 1.27 10.47
N LYS A 99 8.87 0.03 10.34
CA LYS A 99 9.39 -0.98 9.42
C LYS A 99 8.25 -1.56 8.58
N ILE A 100 8.59 -2.26 7.52
CA ILE A 100 7.62 -3.03 6.74
C ILE A 100 7.72 -4.47 7.18
N VAL A 101 6.60 -5.08 7.58
CA VAL A 101 6.53 -6.53 7.83
C VAL A 101 6.01 -7.19 6.57
N ALA A 102 6.86 -7.95 5.90
CA ALA A 102 6.52 -8.64 4.67
C ALA A 102 5.44 -9.71 4.91
N GLN A 103 4.45 -9.74 4.02
CA GLN A 103 3.43 -10.77 3.93
C GLN A 103 3.60 -11.61 2.67
N GLU A 104 4.17 -11.01 1.63
CA GLU A 104 4.46 -11.62 0.34
C GLU A 104 5.82 -11.12 -0.15
N MET A 105 6.56 -12.01 -0.80
CA MET A 105 7.90 -11.75 -1.31
C MET A 105 8.12 -12.55 -2.60
N ILE A 106 8.60 -11.89 -3.64
CA ILE A 106 8.95 -12.51 -4.92
C ILE A 106 10.36 -12.03 -5.29
N LEU A 107 11.28 -12.98 -5.45
CA LEU A 107 12.60 -12.69 -6.02
C LEU A 107 12.44 -12.45 -7.52
N LEU A 108 12.94 -11.32 -8.01
CA LEU A 108 12.74 -10.89 -9.40
C LEU A 108 13.95 -11.13 -10.29
N ASP A 109 15.11 -11.42 -9.71
CA ASP A 109 16.31 -11.75 -10.50
C ASP A 109 16.13 -13.09 -11.24
N SER A 110 16.67 -13.16 -12.45
CA SER A 110 16.81 -14.43 -13.18
C SER A 110 17.79 -15.35 -12.44
N LYS A 111 17.66 -16.66 -12.67
CA LYS A 111 18.63 -17.65 -12.17
C LYS A 111 20.05 -17.39 -12.68
N ASP A 112 20.18 -16.82 -13.88
CA ASP A 112 21.45 -16.43 -14.49
C ASP A 112 22.00 -15.10 -13.94
N GLY A 113 21.34 -14.54 -12.93
CA GLY A 113 21.66 -13.26 -12.31
C GLY A 113 21.01 -12.08 -13.03
N GLN A 114 21.46 -10.87 -12.69
CA GLN A 114 20.97 -9.65 -13.33
C GLN A 114 21.60 -9.48 -14.71
N HIS A 115 20.75 -9.32 -15.72
CA HIS A 115 21.19 -8.95 -17.06
C HIS A 115 21.41 -7.43 -17.15
N SER A 116 22.38 -7.01 -17.97
CA SER A 116 22.55 -5.60 -18.29
C SER A 116 21.28 -5.06 -18.94
N ALA A 117 20.87 -3.85 -18.54
CA ALA A 117 19.73 -3.19 -19.15
C ALA A 117 19.97 -3.01 -20.67
N PRO A 118 18.97 -3.29 -21.53
CA PRO A 118 19.05 -2.98 -22.94
C PRO A 118 19.36 -1.50 -23.17
N ALA A 119 20.09 -1.18 -24.25
CA ALA A 119 20.35 0.21 -24.62
C ALA A 119 19.01 0.95 -24.82
N GLY A 120 18.84 2.08 -24.12
CA GLY A 120 17.61 2.89 -24.18
C GLY A 120 16.48 2.42 -23.27
N ALA A 121 16.66 1.37 -22.44
CA ALA A 121 15.66 0.98 -21.47
C ALA A 121 15.51 2.03 -20.34
N GLU A 122 14.29 2.52 -20.12
CA GLU A 122 13.99 3.36 -18.97
C GLU A 122 13.94 2.51 -17.68
N LEU A 123 15.02 2.53 -16.89
CA LEU A 123 15.11 1.85 -15.58
C LEU A 123 14.35 2.59 -14.46
N GLY A 124 13.35 3.40 -14.80
CA GLY A 124 12.86 4.50 -13.96
C GLY A 124 11.61 4.24 -13.12
N LYS A 125 11.00 3.06 -13.14
CA LYS A 125 9.72 2.82 -12.44
C LYS A 125 9.77 1.61 -11.53
N CYS A 126 10.44 1.77 -10.39
CA CYS A 126 10.27 0.84 -9.28
C CYS A 126 8.94 1.14 -8.56
N LEU A 127 8.23 0.09 -8.16
CA LEU A 127 6.98 0.22 -7.42
C LEU A 127 7.27 0.71 -5.99
N ASN A 128 6.65 1.82 -5.60
CA ASN A 128 6.51 2.24 -4.21
C ASN A 128 5.07 2.70 -4.01
N ARG A 129 4.25 1.84 -3.41
CA ARG A 129 2.84 2.13 -3.18
C ARG A 129 2.44 1.78 -1.75
N ALA A 130 1.80 2.72 -1.07
CA ALA A 130 1.15 2.52 0.22
C ALA A 130 -0.36 2.72 0.06
N GLU A 131 -1.13 1.79 0.59
CA GLU A 131 -2.59 1.80 0.58
C GLU A 131 -3.09 1.60 2.01
N ILE A 132 -3.80 2.60 2.52
CA ILE A 132 -4.25 2.64 3.90
C ILE A 132 -5.75 2.94 3.95
N ILE A 133 -6.49 2.10 4.68
CA ILE A 133 -7.86 2.40 5.10
C ILE A 133 -7.87 2.49 6.61
N GLY A 134 -8.29 3.65 7.12
CA GLY A 134 -8.30 3.91 8.54
C GLY A 134 -9.18 5.10 8.93
N ASN A 135 -9.03 5.53 10.16
CA ASN A 135 -9.77 6.66 10.73
C ASN A 135 -8.83 7.79 11.09
N VAL A 136 -9.21 9.01 10.73
CA VAL A 136 -8.43 10.21 11.00
C VAL A 136 -8.39 10.49 12.50
N THR A 137 -7.20 10.70 13.06
CA THR A 137 -7.00 10.71 14.52
C THR A 137 -7.16 12.07 15.16
N LYS A 138 -6.97 13.14 14.38
CA LYS A 138 -7.08 14.54 14.79
C LYS A 138 -7.61 15.38 13.63
N ASP A 139 -8.12 16.57 13.95
CA ASP A 139 -8.58 17.49 12.91
C ASP A 139 -7.41 17.91 11.99
N PRO A 140 -7.66 18.02 10.66
CA PRO A 140 -6.63 18.39 9.70
C PRO A 140 -6.15 19.82 9.94
N GLU A 141 -4.84 20.00 10.06
CA GLU A 141 -4.18 21.30 10.20
C GLU A 141 -3.40 21.60 8.93
N MET A 142 -3.88 22.56 8.13
CA MET A 142 -3.19 23.01 6.93
C MET A 142 -2.05 23.95 7.29
N ARG A 143 -0.92 23.79 6.60
CA ARG A 143 0.24 24.67 6.72
C ARG A 143 0.66 25.11 5.34
N THR A 144 1.38 26.23 5.28
CA THR A 144 2.01 26.71 4.05
C THR A 144 3.51 26.65 4.23
N THR A 145 4.21 26.08 3.24
CA THR A 145 5.68 26.02 3.25
C THR A 145 6.28 27.40 2.95
N THR A 146 7.58 27.56 3.19
CA THR A 146 8.34 28.76 2.81
C THR A 146 8.28 29.05 1.31
N SER A 147 8.08 28.02 0.48
CA SER A 147 7.88 28.14 -0.96
C SER A 147 6.44 28.50 -1.37
N GLY A 148 5.53 28.72 -0.42
CA GLY A 148 4.14 29.08 -0.68
C GLY A 148 3.22 27.90 -1.02
N GLN A 149 3.71 26.66 -0.97
CA GLN A 149 2.89 25.48 -1.24
C GLN A 149 2.06 25.07 -0.01
N ASN A 150 0.81 24.71 -0.25
CA ASN A 150 -0.04 24.16 0.81
C ASN A 150 0.33 22.71 1.09
N VAL A 151 0.46 22.39 2.37
CA VAL A 151 0.73 21.06 2.88
C VAL A 151 -0.25 20.75 4.00
N LEU A 152 -0.81 19.55 3.98
CA LEU A 152 -1.69 19.04 5.02
C LEU A 152 -1.08 17.75 5.56
N THR A 153 -0.98 17.63 6.89
CA THR A 153 -0.59 16.39 7.54
C THR A 153 -1.75 15.88 8.38
N ILE A 154 -2.23 14.67 8.06
CA ILE A 154 -3.26 13.98 8.83
C ILE A 154 -2.68 12.70 9.45
N GLY A 155 -3.11 12.40 10.67
CA GLY A 155 -2.86 11.10 11.28
C GLY A 155 -3.98 10.14 10.94
N VAL A 156 -3.67 8.92 10.50
CA VAL A 156 -4.65 7.87 10.18
C VAL A 156 -4.36 6.63 11.02
N ALA A 157 -5.35 6.15 11.78
CA ALA A 157 -5.25 4.93 12.55
C ALA A 157 -5.85 3.75 11.77
N SER A 158 -5.11 2.64 11.66
CA SER A 158 -5.59 1.37 11.12
C SER A 158 -5.48 0.26 12.18
N ASN A 159 -6.53 -0.55 12.33
CA ASN A 159 -6.56 -1.63 13.32
C ASN A 159 -6.39 -2.99 12.66
N GLU A 160 -5.44 -3.79 13.13
CA GLU A 160 -5.24 -5.19 12.76
C GLU A 160 -5.73 -6.10 13.87
N LYS A 161 -6.52 -7.13 13.54
CA LYS A 161 -6.88 -8.21 14.46
C LYS A 161 -6.27 -9.51 13.96
N TRP A 162 -5.60 -10.25 14.84
CA TRP A 162 -5.03 -11.55 14.52
C TRP A 162 -5.19 -12.51 15.69
N LYS A 163 -5.18 -13.81 15.39
CA LYS A 163 -5.14 -14.85 16.41
C LYS A 163 -3.69 -15.10 16.80
N ASP A 164 -3.38 -14.92 18.08
CA ASP A 164 -2.06 -15.23 18.60
C ASP A 164 -1.79 -16.73 18.54
N ARG A 165 -0.62 -17.12 18.02
CA ARG A 165 -0.29 -18.54 17.81
C ARG A 165 0.05 -19.26 19.12
N GLN A 166 0.51 -18.55 20.15
CA GLN A 166 0.87 -19.14 21.44
C GLN A 166 -0.32 -19.25 22.36
N SER A 167 -1.08 -18.15 22.56
CA SER A 167 -2.23 -18.15 23.47
C SER A 167 -3.53 -18.60 22.81
N GLY A 168 -3.62 -18.54 21.48
CA GLY A 168 -4.87 -18.80 20.75
C GLY A 168 -5.90 -17.67 20.86
N GLU A 169 -5.59 -16.60 21.58
CA GLU A 169 -6.48 -15.46 21.80
C GLU A 169 -6.48 -14.51 20.60
N MET A 170 -7.59 -13.79 20.43
CA MET A 170 -7.67 -12.70 19.46
C MET A 170 -6.99 -11.46 20.01
N LYS A 171 -5.89 -11.05 19.38
CA LYS A 171 -5.19 -9.79 19.68
C LYS A 171 -5.59 -8.72 18.67
N GLU A 172 -5.54 -7.46 19.11
CA GLU A 172 -5.77 -6.28 18.28
C GLU A 172 -4.60 -5.31 18.45
N ARG A 173 -4.22 -4.65 17.36
CA ARG A 173 -3.15 -3.65 17.32
C ARG A 173 -3.58 -2.49 16.45
N THR A 174 -3.30 -1.28 16.92
CA THR A 174 -3.55 -0.05 16.18
C THR A 174 -2.23 0.51 15.68
N GLU A 175 -2.14 0.71 14.38
CA GLU A 175 -1.01 1.39 13.74
C GLU A 175 -1.41 2.82 13.39
N PHE A 176 -0.49 3.75 13.61
CA PHE A 176 -0.69 5.17 13.35
C PHE A 176 0.20 5.61 12.18
N HIS A 177 -0.43 6.12 11.14
CA HIS A 177 0.23 6.53 9.91
C HIS A 177 0.18 8.05 9.78
N ASN A 178 1.33 8.66 9.50
CA ASN A 178 1.40 10.06 9.13
C ASN A 178 1.23 10.18 7.61
N VAL A 179 0.15 10.84 7.18
CA VAL A 179 -0.15 11.05 5.76
C VAL A 179 0.06 12.52 5.42
N VAL A 180 0.89 12.78 4.41
CA VAL A 180 1.23 14.11 3.93
C VAL A 180 0.59 14.31 2.57
N LEU A 181 -0.20 15.38 2.44
CA LEU A 181 -0.85 15.78 1.21
C LEU A 181 -0.32 17.14 0.78
N TRP A 182 -0.20 17.35 -0.54
CA TRP A 182 0.36 18.57 -1.12
C TRP A 182 -0.64 19.27 -2.05
N GLY A 183 -0.48 20.59 -2.22
CA GLY A 183 -1.16 21.36 -3.25
C GLY A 183 -2.69 21.33 -3.15
N SER A 184 -3.35 21.10 -4.29
CA SER A 184 -4.82 21.03 -4.37
C SER A 184 -5.40 19.88 -3.55
N LEU A 185 -4.76 18.71 -3.55
CA LEU A 185 -5.21 17.56 -2.76
C LEU A 185 -5.27 17.90 -1.26
N ALA A 186 -4.28 18.65 -0.75
CA ALA A 186 -4.29 19.13 0.63
C ALA A 186 -5.49 20.05 0.91
N GLN A 187 -5.80 20.96 -0.02
CA GLN A 187 -6.92 21.89 0.11
C GLN A 187 -8.28 21.19 0.10
N ASP A 188 -8.45 20.21 -0.78
CA ASP A 188 -9.72 19.51 -0.93
C ASP A 188 -10.00 18.60 0.27
N VAL A 189 -8.97 17.86 0.70
CA VAL A 189 -9.09 16.98 1.88
C VAL A 189 -9.34 17.78 3.16
N ALA A 190 -8.69 18.93 3.34
CA ALA A 190 -8.90 19.79 4.51
C ALA A 190 -10.36 20.26 4.67
N LYS A 191 -11.09 20.45 3.56
CA LYS A 191 -12.50 20.89 3.59
C LYS A 191 -13.47 19.77 3.97
N GLN A 192 -13.11 18.51 3.70
CA GLN A 192 -14.03 17.37 3.78
C GLN A 192 -13.75 16.45 4.97
N VAL A 193 -12.50 16.40 5.44
CA VAL A 193 -12.05 15.49 6.50
C VAL A 193 -12.07 16.17 7.86
N LYS A 194 -12.43 15.42 8.90
CA LYS A 194 -12.34 15.80 10.31
C LYS A 194 -11.88 14.61 11.15
N LYS A 195 -11.59 14.82 12.42
CA LYS A 195 -11.33 13.72 13.37
C LYS A 195 -12.45 12.66 13.27
N GLY A 196 -12.05 11.41 13.17
CA GLY A 196 -12.93 10.25 13.07
C GLY A 196 -13.35 9.88 11.64
N SER A 197 -13.17 10.76 10.65
CA SER A 197 -13.47 10.46 9.24
C SER A 197 -12.76 9.19 8.79
N LYS A 198 -13.49 8.28 8.14
CA LYS A 198 -12.91 7.08 7.53
C LYS A 198 -12.37 7.43 6.16
N VAL A 199 -11.11 7.11 5.89
CA VAL A 199 -10.44 7.48 4.64
C VAL A 199 -9.73 6.28 4.03
N PHE A 200 -9.73 6.22 2.70
CA PHE A 200 -8.77 5.48 1.91
C PHE A 200 -7.67 6.46 1.48
N VAL A 201 -6.42 6.05 1.60
CA VAL A 201 -5.23 6.81 1.19
C VAL A 201 -4.41 5.90 0.29
N SER A 202 -4.04 6.41 -0.89
CA SER A 202 -3.06 5.80 -1.78
C SER A 202 -1.93 6.79 -2.03
N GLY A 203 -0.70 6.31 -1.99
CA GLY A 203 0.48 7.14 -2.20
C GLY A 203 1.76 6.34 -2.14
N ARG A 204 2.85 6.98 -1.72
CA ARG A 204 4.17 6.36 -1.56
C ARG A 204 4.69 6.53 -0.15
N ILE A 205 5.47 5.56 0.34
CA ILE A 205 6.19 5.74 1.60
C ILE A 205 7.46 6.56 1.37
N GLN A 206 7.75 7.45 2.32
CA GLN A 206 8.97 8.24 2.35
C GLN A 206 9.48 8.34 3.79
N THR A 207 10.79 8.33 3.93
CA THR A 207 11.44 8.52 5.23
C THR A 207 12.20 9.83 5.21
N ARG A 208 12.01 10.66 6.24
CA ARG A 208 12.77 11.90 6.44
C ARG A 208 13.49 11.89 7.79
N SER A 209 14.68 12.47 7.82
CA SER A 209 15.40 12.74 9.06
C SER A 209 15.31 14.22 9.42
N TRP A 210 15.21 14.51 10.71
CA TRP A 210 15.17 15.86 11.26
C TRP A 210 15.86 15.86 12.63
N GLU A 211 16.33 17.03 13.06
CA GLU A 211 16.98 17.18 14.36
C GLU A 211 16.01 17.80 15.38
N THR A 212 15.98 17.25 16.59
CA THR A 212 15.24 17.84 17.70
C THR A 212 15.95 19.11 18.18
N GLN A 213 15.25 19.95 18.94
CA GLN A 213 15.86 21.12 19.58
C GLN A 213 17.04 20.76 20.50
N THR A 214 17.10 19.51 20.96
CA THR A 214 18.18 18.96 21.78
C THR A 214 19.36 18.40 20.96
N GLY A 215 19.33 18.52 19.63
CA GLY A 215 20.37 18.02 18.72
C GLY A 215 20.27 16.52 18.37
N SER A 216 19.24 15.81 18.82
CA SER A 216 19.06 14.39 18.52
C SER A 216 18.47 14.18 17.13
N LYS A 217 19.13 13.37 16.29
CA LYS A 217 18.59 12.99 14.97
C LYS A 217 17.42 12.03 15.13
N ARG A 218 16.25 12.41 14.63
CA ARG A 218 15.04 11.60 14.56
C ARG A 218 14.71 11.29 13.11
N THR A 219 14.09 10.13 12.91
CA THR A 219 13.64 9.68 11.59
C THR A 219 12.15 9.39 11.67
N THR A 220 11.41 9.82 10.66
CA THR A 220 9.98 9.61 10.58
C THR A 220 9.64 9.06 9.21
N THR A 221 8.86 7.98 9.19
CA THR A 221 8.26 7.43 7.98
C THR A 221 6.86 8.01 7.81
N GLU A 222 6.59 8.51 6.61
CA GLU A 222 5.35 9.19 6.24
C GLU A 222 4.85 8.61 4.91
N VAL A 223 3.54 8.70 4.68
CA VAL A 223 2.92 8.38 3.39
C VAL A 223 2.63 9.68 2.68
N VAL A 224 3.33 9.94 1.58
CA VAL A 224 3.01 11.06 0.68
C VAL A 224 1.86 10.61 -0.20
N ALA A 225 0.68 11.17 0.04
CA ALA A 225 -0.54 10.78 -0.65
C ALA A 225 -0.59 11.35 -2.07
N ASP A 226 -0.93 10.49 -3.02
CA ASP A 226 -1.28 10.87 -4.38
C ASP A 226 -2.81 10.91 -4.56
N GLN A 227 -3.54 10.12 -3.77
CA GLN A 227 -5.01 10.08 -3.76
C GLN A 227 -5.54 9.85 -2.34
N VAL A 228 -6.62 10.56 -1.99
CA VAL A 228 -7.40 10.31 -0.78
C VAL A 228 -8.88 10.26 -1.12
N SER A 229 -9.62 9.34 -0.51
CA SER A 229 -11.06 9.20 -0.68
C SER A 229 -11.74 9.03 0.67
N LEU A 230 -12.78 9.83 0.92
CA LEU A 230 -13.62 9.69 2.10
C LEU A 230 -14.51 8.46 1.93
N LEU A 231 -14.57 7.61 2.95
CA LEU A 231 -15.36 6.39 2.96
C LEU A 231 -16.53 6.49 3.94
N GLY A 232 -17.55 5.67 3.73
CA GLY A 232 -18.74 5.64 4.58
C GLY A 232 -19.68 6.83 4.39
N VAL A 233 -19.49 7.60 3.31
CA VAL A 233 -20.44 8.60 2.83
C VAL A 233 -21.29 8.03 1.71
N ALA A 234 -22.53 8.51 1.60
CA ALA A 234 -23.41 8.13 0.50
C ALA A 234 -22.78 8.53 -0.84
N ASN A 235 -22.77 7.59 -1.78
CA ASN A 235 -22.34 7.85 -3.14
C ASN A 235 -23.60 8.01 -4.01
N THR A 236 -23.79 9.19 -4.60
CA THR A 236 -24.96 9.53 -5.43
C THR A 236 -25.16 8.54 -6.57
N ILE A 237 -24.09 8.12 -7.25
CA ILE A 237 -24.15 7.14 -8.35
C ILE A 237 -24.69 5.79 -7.85
N ALA A 238 -24.23 5.36 -6.67
CA ALA A 238 -24.72 4.13 -6.04
C ALA A 238 -26.19 4.27 -5.64
N GLN A 239 -26.62 5.44 -5.14
CA GLN A 239 -28.01 5.71 -4.80
C GLN A 239 -28.91 5.70 -6.03
N GLU A 240 -28.53 6.37 -7.12
CA GLU A 240 -29.27 6.39 -8.38
C GLU A 240 -29.43 4.98 -8.99
N THR A 241 -28.40 4.13 -8.84
CA THR A 241 -28.46 2.73 -9.31
C THR A 241 -29.43 1.89 -8.48
N VAL A 242 -29.52 2.14 -7.16
CA VAL A 242 -30.50 1.47 -6.28
C VAL A 242 -31.92 2.00 -6.55
N SER A 243 -32.07 3.31 -6.76
CA SER A 243 -33.35 3.95 -7.07
C SER A 243 -33.92 3.54 -8.44
N SER A 244 -33.06 3.37 -9.46
CA SER A 244 -33.48 2.94 -10.81
C SER A 244 -33.91 1.46 -10.87
N ARG A 245 -33.52 0.63 -9.88
CA ARG A 245 -34.04 -0.75 -9.72
C ARG A 245 -35.36 -0.84 -8.95
N GLY A 246 -35.78 0.23 -8.29
CA GLY A 246 -37.04 0.28 -7.51
C GLY A 246 -38.29 0.61 -8.33
N ALA A 247 -38.12 1.07 -9.58
CA ALA A 247 -39.22 1.32 -10.50
C ALA A 247 -39.51 0.09 -11.37
N ALA A 248 -39.92 -1.01 -10.75
CA ALA A 248 -40.65 -2.05 -11.47
C ALA A 248 -42.04 -1.48 -11.81
N PRO A 249 -42.49 -1.44 -13.08
CA PRO A 249 -43.85 -1.04 -13.38
C PRO A 249 -44.79 -2.04 -12.71
N ALA A 250 -45.72 -1.55 -11.91
CA ALA A 250 -46.84 -2.34 -11.42
C ALA A 250 -47.61 -2.86 -12.63
N ARG A 251 -47.41 -4.14 -12.99
CA ARG A 251 -48.27 -4.81 -13.95
C ARG A 251 -49.65 -4.95 -13.30
N GLU A 252 -50.59 -4.16 -13.77
CA GLU A 252 -52.02 -4.41 -13.56
C GLU A 252 -52.31 -5.86 -13.95
N ARG A 253 -52.97 -6.56 -13.04
CA ARG A 253 -53.31 -7.97 -13.17
C ARG A 253 -54.58 -8.08 -14.01
N GLU A 254 -54.45 -8.01 -15.32
CA GLU A 254 -55.49 -8.51 -16.22
C GLU A 254 -55.43 -10.05 -16.25
N GLU A 255 -56.57 -10.68 -15.98
CA GLU A 255 -56.77 -12.12 -16.11
C GLU A 255 -56.55 -12.55 -17.56
N SER A 256 -55.52 -13.34 -17.81
CA SER A 256 -55.34 -14.05 -19.09
C SER A 256 -55.50 -15.56 -18.88
N THR A 257 -56.40 -16.15 -19.67
CA THR A 257 -56.59 -17.60 -19.87
C THR A 257 -55.27 -18.29 -20.28
N PRO A 258 -55.13 -19.60 -20.04
CA PRO A 258 -53.84 -20.28 -20.23
C PRO A 258 -53.57 -20.48 -21.72
N VAL A 259 -52.45 -19.95 -22.19
CA VAL A 259 -51.88 -20.28 -23.51
C VAL A 259 -50.68 -21.20 -23.29
N THR A 260 -50.72 -22.33 -23.98
CA THR A 260 -49.71 -23.39 -24.05
C THR A 260 -48.31 -22.89 -24.35
N ALA A 261 -47.33 -23.52 -23.70
CA ALA A 261 -45.91 -23.22 -23.76
C ALA A 261 -45.30 -23.40 -25.17
N ASP A 262 -44.59 -22.38 -25.62
CA ASP A 262 -43.50 -22.50 -26.59
C ASP A 262 -42.29 -21.75 -26.01
N VAL A 263 -41.16 -22.44 -25.88
CA VAL A 263 -39.93 -21.94 -25.27
C VAL A 263 -38.95 -21.64 -26.40
N GLY A 264 -38.80 -20.36 -26.73
CA GLY A 264 -37.83 -19.90 -27.72
C GLY A 264 -37.34 -18.47 -27.43
N ALA A 265 -36.03 -18.28 -27.61
CA ALA A 265 -35.22 -17.06 -27.42
C ALA A 265 -34.75 -16.80 -25.97
N GLY A 266 -33.46 -16.86 -25.63
CA GLY A 266 -32.24 -16.89 -26.43
C GLY A 266 -31.18 -16.09 -25.68
N ILE A 267 -30.32 -16.78 -24.93
CA ILE A 267 -29.14 -16.17 -24.29
C ILE A 267 -28.18 -15.81 -25.43
N PRO A 268 -27.67 -14.57 -25.53
CA PRO A 268 -26.65 -14.26 -26.53
C PRO A 268 -25.36 -15.01 -26.20
N GLU A 269 -24.98 -15.92 -27.09
CA GLU A 269 -23.72 -16.64 -27.07
C GLU A 269 -22.59 -15.69 -27.51
N VAL A 270 -21.67 -15.40 -26.60
CA VAL A 270 -20.47 -14.61 -26.91
C VAL A 270 -19.48 -15.53 -27.62
N GLN A 271 -19.39 -15.42 -28.94
CA GLN A 271 -18.37 -16.12 -29.73
C GLN A 271 -17.01 -15.44 -29.57
N TYR A 272 -16.09 -16.10 -28.89
CA TYR A 272 -14.67 -15.77 -28.94
C TYR A 272 -14.08 -16.34 -30.23
N GLN A 273 -13.80 -15.48 -31.21
CA GLN A 273 -12.92 -15.85 -32.31
C GLN A 273 -11.47 -15.63 -31.88
N SER A 274 -10.82 -16.67 -31.40
CA SER A 274 -9.36 -16.73 -31.30
C SER A 274 -8.82 -17.59 -32.43
N GLU A 275 -8.56 -17.00 -33.60
CA GLU A 275 -7.68 -17.63 -34.59
C GLU A 275 -6.23 -17.38 -34.17
N VAL A 276 -5.70 -18.26 -33.32
CA VAL A 276 -4.26 -18.48 -33.23
C VAL A 276 -4.04 -19.90 -33.73
N LYS A 277 -3.48 -20.03 -34.94
CA LYS A 277 -3.10 -21.32 -35.49
C LYS A 277 -1.85 -21.80 -34.76
N VAL A 278 -1.80 -23.10 -34.49
CA VAL A 278 -0.69 -23.76 -33.76
C VAL A 278 0.67 -23.59 -34.48
N GLU A 279 0.64 -23.19 -35.75
CA GLU A 279 1.81 -22.88 -36.59
C GLU A 279 2.51 -21.54 -36.24
N ASP A 280 1.83 -20.62 -35.55
CA ASP A 280 2.34 -19.28 -35.21
C ASP A 280 2.98 -19.18 -33.80
N LEU A 281 3.20 -20.33 -33.14
CA LEU A 281 3.92 -20.39 -31.88
C LEU A 281 5.43 -20.52 -32.15
N PRO A 282 6.27 -19.55 -31.77
CA PRO A 282 7.72 -19.74 -31.85
C PRO A 282 8.15 -20.81 -30.84
N PHE A 283 8.95 -21.77 -31.30
CA PHE A 283 9.56 -22.84 -30.50
C PHE A 283 10.34 -22.32 -29.29
#